data_AF-A0A7H0GX48-F1
#
_entry.id   AF-A0A7H0GX48-F1
#
_cell.length_a   1.000
_cell.length_b   1.000
_cell.length_c   1.000
_cell.angle_alpha   90.00
_cell.angle_beta   90.00
_cell.angle_gamma   90.00
#
_symmetry.space_group_name_H-M   'P 1'
#
loop_
_entity.id
_entity.type
_entity.pdbx_description
1 polymer ?
#
loop_
_entity_poly.entity_id
_entity_poly.type
_entity_poly.pdbx_seq_one_letter_code
_entity_poly.pdbx_strand_id
1 'polypeptide(L)'
;MLVAKSNDGALFKVPVDNPEAFTRVTVSQSLVGADGLLILTPETLLVVSGGQQTVFRVNSTDSWTTARATGSFATGAVGPTTITRRSLTDAYVLYPYTATSPFFEIVKVKFM
;
A
#
# COMPACT_ATOMS: atom_id res chain seq x y z
N MET A 1 -11.69 8.80 -0.36
CA MET A 1 -10.38 8.56 0.30
C MET A 1 -10.25 7.07 0.62
N LEU A 2 -9.02 6.54 0.69
CA LEU A 2 -8.75 5.17 1.14
C LEU A 2 -7.90 5.22 2.42
N VAL A 3 -8.23 4.39 3.39
CA VAL A 3 -7.53 4.28 4.68
C VAL A 3 -7.30 2.82 5.01
N ALA A 4 -6.08 2.48 5.41
CA ALA A 4 -5.74 1.14 5.89
C ALA A 4 -5.56 1.16 7.41
N LYS A 5 -6.00 0.10 8.07
CA LYS A 5 -5.78 -0.13 9.50
C LYS A 5 -4.63 -1.12 9.65
N SER A 6 -3.49 -0.64 10.14
CA SER A 6 -2.23 -1.38 10.12
C SER A 6 -2.27 -2.71 10.87
N ASN A 7 -3.02 -2.80 11.98
CA ASN A 7 -2.98 -3.98 12.85
C ASN A 7 -3.68 -5.22 12.26
N ASP A 8 -4.75 -5.04 11.50
CA ASP A 8 -5.55 -6.14 10.92
C ASP A 8 -5.62 -6.10 9.38
N GLY A 9 -4.98 -5.10 8.76
CA GLY A 9 -4.93 -4.95 7.30
C GLY A 9 -6.26 -4.57 6.66
N ALA A 10 -7.26 -4.16 7.44
CA ALA A 10 -8.53 -3.71 6.89
C ALA A 10 -8.32 -2.45 6.02
N LEU A 11 -8.88 -2.47 4.81
CA LEU A 11 -8.92 -1.31 3.92
C LEU A 11 -10.34 -0.74 3.92
N PHE A 12 -10.46 0.58 4.02
CA PHE A 12 -11.72 1.29 4.06
C PHE A 12 -11.78 2.34 2.95
N LYS A 13 -12.96 2.46 2.33
CA LYS A 13 -13.33 3.59 1.49
C LYS A 13 -14.08 4.59 2.35
N VAL A 14 -13.55 5.80 2.45
CA VAL A 14 -14.14 6.90 3.21
C VAL A 14 -14.64 7.96 2.22
N PRO A 15 -15.96 8.21 2.12
CA PRO A 15 -16.50 9.35 1.38
C PRO A 15 -15.99 10.65 1.99
N VAL A 16 -15.61 11.62 1.16
CA VAL A 16 -15.01 12.88 1.65
C VAL A 16 -16.09 13.85 2.15
N ASP A 17 -17.26 13.80 1.55
CA ASP A 17 -18.46 14.58 1.87
C ASP A 17 -19.26 13.99 3.05
N ASN A 18 -19.12 12.70 3.33
CA ASN A 18 -19.72 12.04 4.48
C ASN A 18 -18.80 10.93 5.07
N PRO A 19 -17.77 11.29 5.86
CA PRO A 19 -16.80 10.34 6.38
C PRO A 19 -17.37 9.24 7.27
N GLU A 20 -18.51 9.46 7.92
CA GLU A 20 -19.17 8.47 8.79
C GLU A 20 -19.76 7.30 7.98
N ALA A 21 -20.06 7.51 6.69
CA ALA A 21 -20.58 6.49 5.78
C ALA A 21 -19.47 5.62 5.15
N PHE A 22 -18.32 5.45 5.84
CA PHE A 22 -17.22 4.64 5.33
C PHE A 22 -17.63 3.16 5.20
N THR A 23 -17.08 2.49 4.20
CA THR A 23 -17.30 1.06 3.97
C THR A 23 -15.98 0.31 3.95
N ARG A 24 -16.02 -0.96 4.36
CA ARG A 24 -14.86 -1.86 4.25
C ARG A 24 -14.72 -2.32 2.79
N VAL A 25 -13.52 -2.24 2.25
CA VAL A 25 -13.18 -2.82 0.94
C VAL A 25 -12.92 -4.30 1.13
N THR A 26 -13.57 -5.16 0.34
CA THR A 26 -13.30 -6.60 0.38
C THR A 26 -12.01 -6.89 -0.37
N VAL A 27 -10.99 -7.39 0.33
CA VAL A 27 -9.67 -7.73 -0.23
C VAL A 27 -9.25 -9.11 0.27
N SER A 28 -8.88 -10.03 -0.63
CA SER A 28 -8.41 -11.37 -0.26
C SER A 28 -6.93 -11.40 0.14
N GLN A 29 -6.13 -10.49 -0.41
CA GLN A 29 -4.72 -10.32 -0.03
C GLN A 29 -4.64 -9.80 1.41
N SER A 30 -3.84 -10.47 2.26
CA SER A 30 -3.52 -9.93 3.58
C SER A 30 -2.73 -8.63 3.43
N LEU A 31 -3.25 -7.55 4.02
CA LEU A 31 -2.59 -6.24 4.10
C LEU A 31 -2.18 -5.91 5.54
N VAL A 32 -2.07 -6.91 6.43
CA VAL A 32 -1.58 -6.68 7.81
C VAL A 32 -0.22 -5.98 7.76
N GLY A 33 -0.01 -5.02 8.65
CA GLY A 33 1.18 -4.17 8.64
C GLY A 33 1.16 -3.08 7.56
N ALA A 34 -0.01 -2.83 6.93
CA ALA A 34 -0.17 -1.71 6.01
C ALA A 34 0.25 -0.38 6.65
N ASP A 35 1.08 0.37 5.96
CA ASP A 35 1.61 1.66 6.40
C ASP A 35 1.32 2.71 5.31
N GLY A 36 2.30 3.06 4.48
CA GLY A 36 2.12 3.99 3.37
C GLY A 36 1.21 3.48 2.26
N LEU A 37 0.38 4.39 1.75
CA LEU A 37 -0.56 4.16 0.66
C LEU A 37 -0.32 5.15 -0.48
N LEU A 38 -0.41 4.67 -1.73
CA LEU A 38 -0.38 5.52 -2.92
C LEU A 38 -1.45 5.09 -3.90
N ILE A 39 -2.45 5.95 -4.13
CA ILE A 39 -3.40 5.80 -5.23
C ILE A 39 -2.64 6.09 -6.54
N LEU A 40 -2.23 5.04 -7.26
CA LEU A 40 -1.49 5.13 -8.52
C LEU A 40 -2.38 5.61 -9.67
N THR A 41 -3.58 5.04 -9.76
CA THR A 41 -4.67 5.44 -10.67
C THR A 41 -6.00 5.35 -9.89
N PRO A 42 -7.14 5.84 -10.42
CA PRO A 42 -8.43 5.66 -9.73
C PRO A 42 -8.76 4.20 -9.37
N GLU A 43 -8.24 3.25 -10.14
CA GLU A 43 -8.43 1.80 -10.00
C GLU A 43 -7.26 1.09 -9.31
N THR A 44 -6.10 1.74 -9.11
CA THR A 44 -4.87 1.07 -8.65
C THR A 44 -4.31 1.72 -7.41
N LEU A 45 -4.07 0.92 -6.37
CA LEU A 45 -3.46 1.34 -5.11
C LEU A 45 -2.18 0.54 -4.89
N LEU A 46 -1.11 1.22 -4.49
CA LEU A 46 0.08 0.60 -3.93
C LEU A 46 0.00 0.68 -2.41
N VAL A 47 0.22 -0.45 -1.75
CA VAL A 47 0.15 -0.60 -0.30
C VAL A 47 1.51 -1.07 0.20
N VAL A 48 2.18 -0.26 1.01
CA VAL A 48 3.37 -0.68 1.73
C VAL A 48 2.94 -1.49 2.94
N SER A 49 3.53 -2.67 3.14
CA SER A 49 3.41 -3.42 4.39
C SER A 49 4.79 -3.60 5.00
N GLY A 50 5.07 -2.83 6.05
CA GLY A 50 6.34 -2.91 6.79
C GLY A 50 6.51 -4.26 7.48
N GLY A 51 5.43 -4.77 8.09
CA GLY A 51 5.44 -6.06 8.79
C GLY A 51 5.58 -7.27 7.87
N GLN A 52 5.18 -7.15 6.59
CA GLN A 52 5.34 -8.20 5.59
C GLN A 52 6.52 -7.95 4.64
N GLN A 53 7.31 -6.87 4.83
CA GLN A 53 8.46 -6.54 3.99
C GLN A 53 8.11 -6.53 2.48
N THR A 54 6.95 -5.95 2.15
CA THR A 54 6.37 -6.06 0.82
C THR A 54 5.62 -4.79 0.43
N VAL A 55 5.70 -4.40 -0.85
CA VAL A 55 4.74 -3.50 -1.48
C VAL A 55 3.76 -4.32 -2.30
N PHE A 56 2.46 -4.21 -1.99
CA PHE A 56 1.38 -4.83 -2.77
C PHE A 56 0.83 -3.84 -3.80
N ARG A 57 0.58 -4.31 -5.02
CA ARG A 57 -0.25 -3.61 -6.01
C ARG A 57 -1.63 -4.24 -5.96
N VAL A 58 -2.64 -3.45 -5.61
CA VAL A 58 -4.04 -3.89 -5.61
C VAL A 58 -4.84 -3.07 -6.62
N ASN A 59 -5.82 -3.71 -7.24
CA ASN A 59 -6.69 -3.12 -8.25
C ASN A 59 -8.17 -3.31 -7.89
N SER A 60 -8.97 -2.29 -8.14
CA SER A 60 -10.43 -2.29 -8.03
C SER A 60 -11.05 -1.78 -9.32
N THR A 61 -12.12 -2.43 -9.76
CA THR A 61 -12.92 -2.03 -10.94
C THR A 61 -14.36 -1.66 -10.55
N ASP A 62 -14.66 -1.60 -9.26
CA ASP A 62 -16.02 -1.46 -8.72
C ASP A 62 -16.09 -0.33 -7.67
N SER A 63 -15.34 0.74 -7.93
CA SER A 63 -15.25 1.91 -7.05
C SER A 63 -14.83 1.57 -5.62
N TRP A 64 -13.89 0.64 -5.45
CA TRP A 64 -13.37 0.18 -4.16
C TRP A 64 -14.41 -0.51 -3.28
N THR A 65 -15.35 -1.24 -3.89
CA THR A 65 -16.21 -2.18 -3.16
C THR A 65 -15.43 -3.47 -2.89
N THR A 66 -14.69 -3.92 -3.90
CA THR A 66 -13.72 -5.02 -3.81
C THR A 66 -12.38 -4.57 -4.38
N ALA A 67 -11.31 -5.25 -3.99
CA ALA A 67 -10.01 -5.14 -4.62
C ALA A 67 -9.27 -6.49 -4.62
N ARG A 68 -8.42 -6.70 -5.62
CA ARG A 68 -7.56 -7.89 -5.73
C ARG A 68 -6.11 -7.48 -5.90
N ALA A 69 -5.19 -8.29 -5.36
CA ALA A 69 -3.78 -8.11 -5.66
C ALA A 69 -3.50 -8.43 -7.14
N THR A 70 -2.69 -7.60 -7.79
CA THR A 70 -2.24 -7.76 -9.17
C THR A 70 -0.72 -7.75 -9.28
N GLY A 71 -0.01 -7.71 -8.15
CA GLY A 71 1.44 -7.77 -8.10
C GLY A 71 1.95 -7.54 -6.68
N SER A 72 3.19 -7.94 -6.44
CA SER A 72 3.91 -7.61 -5.22
C SER A 72 5.38 -7.34 -5.54
N PHE A 73 6.04 -6.64 -4.64
CA PHE A 73 7.47 -6.38 -4.67
C PHE A 73 8.02 -6.58 -3.25
N ALA A 74 8.89 -7.58 -3.09
CA ALA A 74 9.57 -7.82 -1.84
C ALA A 74 10.63 -6.74 -1.59
N THR A 75 10.66 -6.19 -0.38
CA THR A 75 11.64 -5.15 0.01
C THR A 75 12.88 -5.71 0.70
N GLY A 76 12.95 -7.04 0.84
CA GLY A 76 14.03 -7.72 1.56
C GLY A 76 13.92 -7.52 3.07
N ALA A 77 15.03 -7.66 3.80
CA ALA A 77 15.03 -7.67 5.27
C ALA A 77 14.64 -6.33 5.94
N VAL A 78 14.32 -5.29 5.16
CA VAL A 78 13.92 -3.98 5.67
C VAL A 78 12.42 -3.82 5.56
N GLY A 79 11.77 -3.48 6.67
CA GLY A 79 10.35 -3.10 6.71
C GLY A 79 10.16 -1.69 6.13
N PRO A 80 9.59 -1.55 4.92
CA PRO A 80 9.35 -0.25 4.31
C PRO A 80 8.24 0.51 5.04
N THR A 81 8.24 1.84 4.93
CA THR A 81 7.22 2.69 5.59
C THR A 81 6.30 3.36 4.60
N THR A 82 6.85 4.13 3.64
CA THR A 82 6.05 4.92 2.70
C THR A 82 6.45 4.70 1.25
N ILE A 83 5.55 5.08 0.34
CA ILE A 83 5.73 4.98 -1.11
C ILE A 83 5.21 6.25 -1.80
N THR A 84 5.92 6.70 -2.81
CA THR A 84 5.48 7.79 -3.69
C THR A 84 5.82 7.48 -5.15
N ARG A 85 5.39 8.33 -6.08
CA ARG A 85 5.70 8.17 -7.50
C ARG A 85 6.27 9.43 -8.13
N ARG A 86 7.10 9.23 -9.14
CA ARG A 86 7.51 10.27 -10.09
C ARG A 86 6.62 10.27 -11.33
N SER A 87 6.16 9.09 -11.76
CA SER A 87 5.30 8.88 -12.93
C SER A 87 4.39 7.66 -12.69
N LEU A 88 3.47 7.35 -13.61
CA LEU A 88 2.63 6.14 -13.50
C LEU A 88 3.44 4.83 -13.57
N THR A 89 4.66 4.87 -14.09
CA THR A 89 5.55 3.71 -14.23
C THR A 89 6.69 3.70 -13.21
N ASP A 90 6.87 4.78 -12.45
CA ASP A 90 7.99 4.96 -11.53
C ASP A 90 7.49 5.28 -10.11
N ALA A 91 7.32 4.23 -9.31
CA ALA A 91 7.05 4.32 -7.88
C ALA A 91 8.30 3.94 -7.07
N TYR A 92 8.46 4.58 -5.91
CA TYR A 92 9.63 4.45 -5.04
C TYR A 92 9.20 4.30 -3.59
N VAL A 93 9.77 3.30 -2.91
CA VAL A 93 9.50 2.99 -1.51
C VAL A 93 10.66 3.47 -0.63
N LEU A 94 10.34 4.00 0.55
CA LEU A 94 11.32 4.45 1.54
C LEU A 94 11.63 3.33 2.52
N TYR A 95 12.92 3.02 2.64
CA TYR A 95 13.47 2.17 3.68
C TYR A 95 13.93 3.05 4.84
N PRO A 96 13.30 2.93 6.02
CA PRO A 96 13.70 3.72 7.17
C PRO A 96 15.04 3.23 7.71
N TYR A 97 15.80 4.14 8.32
CA TYR A 97 16.89 3.76 9.19
C TYR A 97 16.33 3.01 10.41
N THR A 98 16.89 1.83 10.69
CA THR A 98 16.64 1.10 11.94
C THR A 98 17.97 0.61 12.50
N ALA A 99 17.98 0.18 13.76
CA ALA A 99 19.19 -0.42 14.36
C ALA A 99 19.72 -1.64 13.58
N THR A 100 18.83 -2.34 12.85
CA THR A 100 19.16 -3.51 12.02
C THR A 100 19.32 -3.17 10.54
N SER A 101 19.07 -1.92 10.13
CA SER A 101 19.24 -1.40 8.77
C SER A 101 19.72 0.06 8.85
N PRO A 102 21.01 0.30 9.12
CA PRO A 102 21.52 1.61 9.52
C PRO A 102 21.79 2.54 8.33
N PHE A 103 20.89 2.57 7.36
CA PHE A 103 20.91 3.51 6.24
C PHE A 103 19.48 3.78 5.78
N PHE A 104 19.27 4.95 5.17
CA PHE A 104 18.04 5.25 4.42
C PHE A 104 18.26 4.89 2.95
N GLU A 105 17.25 4.28 2.34
CA GLU A 105 17.27 3.99 0.91
C GLU A 105 15.91 4.32 0.29
N ILE A 106 15.94 4.80 -0.96
CA ILE A 106 14.75 4.99 -1.78
C ILE A 106 14.86 4.03 -2.96
N VAL A 107 14.03 2.99 -2.97
CA VAL A 107 14.13 1.89 -3.94
C VAL A 107 12.99 1.97 -4.93
N LYS A 108 13.30 1.86 -6.23
CA LYS A 108 12.29 1.76 -7.28
C LYS A 108 11.57 0.42 -7.18
N VAL A 109 10.26 0.46 -7.01
CA VAL A 109 9.40 -0.73 -6.96
C VAL A 109 9.25 -1.31 -8.37
N LYS A 110 9.35 -2.64 -8.49
CA LYS A 110 9.15 -3.37 -9.74
C LYS A 110 8.14 -4.49 -9.51
N PHE A 111 7.04 -4.46 -10.26
CA PHE A 111 6.04 -5.52 -10.23
C PHE A 111 6.29 -6.46 -11.41
N MET A 112 6.34 -7.77 -11.13
CA MET A 112 6.29 -8.81 -12.16
C MET A 112 4.91 -8.87 -12.80
#